data_AF-A0A356IUS8-F1
#
_entry.id   AF-A0A356IUS8-F1
#
_cell.length_a   1.000
_cell.length_b   1.000
_cell.length_c   1.000
_cell.angle_alpha   90.00
_cell.angle_beta   90.00
_cell.angle_gamma   90.00
#
_symmetry.space_group_name_H-M   'P 1'
#
loop_
_entity.id
_entity.type
_entity.pdbx_description
1 polymer ?
#
loop_
_entity_poly.entity_id
_entity_poly.type
_entity_poly.pdbx_seq_one_letter_code
_entity_poly.pdbx_strand_id
1 'polypeptide(L)' 'TLGEFGIPFKAGEVILSGSLVPLEPVVPGDEMHMELSGVGSATITFR' A
#
# COMPACT_ATOMS: atom_id res chain seq x y z
N THR A 1 9.26 10.71 -15.34
CA THR A 1 8.39 10.55 -14.12
C THR A 1 7.21 11.52 -14.20
N LEU A 2 6.27 11.54 -13.24
CA LEU A 2 5.20 12.56 -13.20
C LEU A 2 5.74 14.01 -13.23
N GLY A 3 6.97 14.23 -12.75
CA GLY A 3 7.66 15.52 -12.83
C GLY A 3 7.93 16.01 -14.26
N GLU A 4 8.11 15.11 -15.24
CA GLU A 4 8.28 15.49 -16.66
C GLU A 4 7.00 16.09 -17.25
N PHE A 5 5.84 15.80 -16.65
CA PHE A 5 4.55 16.37 -17.02
C PHE A 5 4.18 17.60 -16.17
N GLY A 6 5.11 18.14 -15.38
CA GLY A 6 4.86 19.32 -14.54
C GLY A 6 3.98 19.06 -13.33
N ILE A 7 3.85 17.80 -12.89
CA ILE A 7 3.04 17.42 -11.73
C ILE A 7 3.97 17.33 -10.50
N PRO A 8 3.88 18.27 -9.54
CA PRO A 8 4.73 18.27 -8.35
C PRO A 8 4.18 17.34 -7.26
N PHE A 9 5.05 16.91 -6.35
CA PHE A 9 4.61 16.39 -5.06
C PHE A 9 4.09 17.53 -4.18
N LYS A 10 3.00 17.28 -3.46
CA LYS A 10 2.43 18.27 -2.54
C LYS A 10 2.77 17.91 -1.10
N ALA A 11 2.93 18.95 -0.28
CA ALA A 11 3.11 18.78 1.15
C ALA A 11 1.92 18.01 1.74
N GLY A 12 2.21 16.95 2.50
CA GLY A 12 1.20 16.09 3.12
C GLY A 12 0.67 14.96 2.23
N GLU A 13 1.12 14.82 0.98
CA GLU A 13 0.77 13.66 0.17
C GLU A 13 1.41 12.38 0.72
N VAL A 14 0.62 11.31 0.72
CA VAL A 14 1.09 9.95 1.01
C VAL A 14 1.37 9.27 -0.33
N ILE A 15 2.62 8.91 -0.56
CA ILE A 15 3.05 8.20 -1.78
C ILE A 15 3.32 6.74 -1.43
N LEU A 16 2.61 5.82 -2.09
CA LEU A 16 2.88 4.39 -2.01
C LEU A 16 3.96 4.04 -3.05
N SER A 17 5.18 3.73 -2.59
CA SER A 17 6.36 3.57 -3.43
C SER A 17 6.42 2.24 -4.20
N GLY A 18 5.64 1.24 -3.79
CA GLY A 18 5.57 -0.07 -4.44
C GLY A 18 5.04 -1.16 -3.51
N SER A 19 4.63 -2.29 -4.09
CA SER A 19 4.20 -3.47 -3.33
C SER A 19 5.41 -4.33 -2.93
N LEU A 20 5.36 -4.92 -1.73
CA LEU A 20 6.34 -5.88 -1.23
C LEU A 20 5.97 -7.34 -1.59
N VAL A 21 4.72 -7.57 -1.97
CA VAL A 21 4.17 -8.89 -2.32
C VAL A 21 3.53 -8.85 -3.71
N PRO A 22 3.41 -9.99 -4.40
CA PRO A 22 2.56 -10.10 -5.59
C PRO A 22 1.12 -9.69 -5.29
N LEU A 23 0.37 -9.39 -6.34
CA LEU A 23 -1.06 -9.13 -6.20
C LEU A 23 -1.78 -10.46 -5.96
N GLU A 24 -2.29 -10.64 -4.75
CA GLU A 24 -3.09 -11.80 -4.37
C GLU A 24 -4.60 -11.53 -4.58
N PRO A 25 -5.37 -12.51 -5.06
CA PRO A 25 -6.82 -12.38 -5.14
C PRO A 25 -7.42 -12.31 -3.73
N VAL A 26 -8.46 -11.50 -3.57
CA VAL A 26 -9.19 -11.31 -2.31
C VAL A 26 -10.68 -11.53 -2.55
N VAL A 27 -11.32 -12.34 -1.72
CA VAL A 27 -12.76 -12.63 -1.72
C VAL A 27 -13.40 -12.28 -0.37
N PRO A 28 -14.74 -12.11 -0.31
CA PRO A 28 -15.44 -11.87 0.96
C PRO A 28 -15.16 -12.97 1.98
N GLY A 29 -14.81 -12.57 3.20
CA GLY A 29 -14.41 -13.46 4.30
C GLY A 29 -12.89 -13.57 4.49
N ASP A 30 -12.08 -13.11 3.54
CA ASP A 30 -10.62 -13.17 3.66
C ASP A 30 -10.09 -12.25 4.76
N GLU A 31 -9.03 -12.71 5.43
CA GLU A 31 -8.22 -11.90 6.34
C GLU A 31 -6.80 -11.78 5.76
N MET A 32 -6.31 -10.55 5.64
CA MET A 32 -4.93 -10.27 5.27
C MET A 32 -4.20 -9.65 6.45
N HIS A 33 -3.04 -10.21 6.76
CA HIS A 33 -2.15 -9.73 7.81
C HIS A 33 -0.75 -9.50 7.23
N MET A 34 -0.15 -8.37 7.59
CA MET A 34 1.22 -8.01 7.23
C MET A 34 1.99 -7.61 8.48
N GLU A 35 3.19 -8.14 8.65
CA GLU A 35 4.18 -7.71 9.62
C GLU A 35 5.39 -7.14 8.87
N LEU A 36 5.77 -5.90 9.17
CA LEU A 36 6.92 -5.23 8.58
C LEU A 36 7.94 -4.90 9.67
N SER A 37 9.09 -5.59 9.59
CA SER A 37 10.17 -5.44 10.58
C SER A 37 10.58 -3.98 10.78
N GLY A 38 10.53 -3.52 12.03
CA GLY A 38 10.89 -2.14 12.40
C GLY A 38 9.80 -1.10 12.15
N VAL A 39 8.64 -1.47 11.57
CA VAL A 39 7.49 -0.58 11.33
C VAL A 39 6.27 -1.03 12.13
N GLY A 40 6.02 -2.35 12.21
CA GLY A 40 4.90 -2.95 12.91
C GLY A 40 3.98 -3.73 11.98
N SER A 41 2.72 -3.89 12.38
CA SER A 41 1.74 -4.72 11.66
C SER A 41 0.50 -3.97 11.19
N ALA A 42 -0.14 -4.55 10.19
CA ALA A 42 -1.45 -4.16 9.70
C ALA A 42 -2.30 -5.41 9.41
N THR A 43 -3.59 -5.35 9.75
CA THR A 43 -4.55 -6.41 9.47
C THR A 43 -5.82 -5.82 8.89
N ILE A 44 -6.41 -6.50 7.92
CA ILE A 44 -7.71 -6.18 7.33
C ILE A 44 -8.53 -7.46 7.13
N THR A 45 -9.82 -7.37 7.39
CA THR A 45 -10.80 -8.41 7.08
C THR A 45 -11.75 -7.89 6.01
N PHE A 46 -11.87 -8.61 4.91
CA PHE A 46 -12.78 -8.30 3.81
C PHE A 46 -14.16 -8.90 4.12
N ARG A 47 -15.20 -8.07 4.14
CA ARG A 47 -16.59 -8.47 4.41
C ARG A 47 -17.43 -8.47 3.16
#